data_AF-A0A1Z8A4R7-F1
#
_entry.id   AF-A0A1Z8A4R7-F1
#
_cell.length_a   1.000
_cell.length_b   1.000
_cell.length_c   1.000
_cell.angle_alpha   90.00
_cell.angle_beta   90.00
_cell.angle_gamma   90.00
#
_symmetry.space_group_name_H-M   'P 1'
#
loop_
_entity.id
_entity.type
_entity.pdbx_description
1 polymer ?
#
loop_
_entity_poly.entity_id
_entity_poly.type
_entity_poly.pdbx_seq_one_letter_code
_entity_poly.pdbx_strand_id
1 'polypeptide(L)'
;MFNFRCVFSVDANSASSKKQIDLGDRLDDFVEDESGIATVWSMFWLILCFSISGLAIDVTNAWKVHTILQSTADSSALAGAYELQSRDTSNQNLSNIDINVAVKDWAVDFAEQNMNVGRYGDALLRQDVQLGYWIAETFVPMAVSPTNAVDYNAAPQADAVRVITRQSGTGATSAVGTFFLRFVGFDRFTVSTSATVKIFIQQCQYDGLIATGQVKLSTGQEFLNKFCVHGEDGIYAAQNNYFDEGTIASAPTVDGCGQNVGKCTDSQNLGFNDAFRVQSLFSGYEYPNGDVVLSGKPAKIDDYIASFSGENANGDYNPFYVDTATDPIKITLRGDDVLDLGRIIPVGGASYTDADGNIYEAAGGRYIIECKTGKPVKLAFPDEYVGEKILERVVVVGDGCDFIFDSSVKYEDVMLATNSTGQHTFSGATGVVLGRVEDVDDENDRCDTKLIDDYEAEIASGTQNVPPPLTGSVTLISLGSVNFASKLSAYGLEIIAAENVHLASEAQEASTHIGTSVSAGGDIGVTHDHVFWGCVGQTVSVFDPIMAWALVR
;
A
#
# COMPACT_ATOMS: atom_id res chain seq x y z
N MET A 1 38.69 -30.47 -29.08
CA MET A 1 39.71 -31.38 -29.63
C MET A 1 39.32 -31.71 -31.07
N PHE A 2 39.88 -30.99 -32.04
CA PHE A 2 39.58 -31.22 -33.46
C PHE A 2 40.29 -32.50 -33.92
N ASN A 3 39.50 -33.54 -34.21
CA ASN A 3 40.00 -34.81 -34.72
C ASN A 3 40.21 -34.69 -36.24
N PHE A 4 41.40 -34.25 -36.66
CA PHE A 4 41.79 -34.13 -38.07
C PHE A 4 42.16 -35.47 -38.73
N ARG A 5 41.77 -36.62 -38.14
CA ARG A 5 42.36 -37.92 -38.49
C ARG A 5 41.77 -38.66 -39.70
N CYS A 6 40.82 -38.10 -40.45
CA CYS A 6 40.10 -38.89 -41.48
C CYS A 6 40.13 -38.37 -42.93
N VAL A 7 40.92 -37.35 -43.29
CA VAL A 7 40.87 -36.82 -44.67
C VAL A 7 41.79 -37.56 -45.66
N PHE A 8 42.76 -38.36 -45.21
CA PHE A 8 43.67 -39.07 -46.12
C PHE A 8 43.89 -40.53 -45.70
N SER A 9 42.91 -41.40 -45.99
CA SER A 9 43.16 -42.84 -46.06
C SER A 9 43.59 -43.18 -47.48
N VAL A 10 44.89 -43.10 -47.76
CA VAL A 10 45.45 -43.60 -49.02
C VAL A 10 45.65 -45.11 -48.87
N ASP A 11 44.83 -45.89 -49.56
CA ASP A 11 44.93 -47.35 -49.62
C ASP A 11 46.19 -47.75 -50.42
N ALA A 12 47.33 -47.84 -49.74
CA ALA A 12 48.65 -48.03 -50.36
C ALA A 12 48.94 -49.45 -50.86
N ASN A 13 48.00 -50.40 -50.76
CA ASN A 13 48.26 -51.83 -50.99
C ASN A 13 48.30 -52.27 -52.47
N SER A 14 48.16 -51.37 -53.45
CA SER A 14 48.18 -51.73 -54.89
C SER A 14 49.24 -51.01 -55.74
N ALA A 15 50.11 -50.19 -55.14
CA ALA A 15 51.13 -49.46 -55.90
C ALA A 15 52.48 -50.20 -55.93
N SER A 16 53.04 -50.35 -57.14
CA SER A 16 54.40 -50.85 -57.41
C SER A 16 55.46 -50.14 -56.55
N SER A 17 56.42 -50.91 -55.99
CA SER A 17 57.33 -50.45 -54.92
C SER A 17 58.16 -49.21 -55.25
N LYS A 18 58.38 -48.90 -56.54
CA LYS A 18 59.06 -47.65 -56.95
C LYS A 18 58.21 -46.39 -56.70
N LYS A 19 56.89 -46.47 -56.80
CA LYS A 19 56.00 -45.34 -56.51
C LYS A 19 55.79 -45.14 -55.01
N GLN A 20 55.92 -46.19 -54.20
CA GLN A 20 55.85 -46.07 -52.75
C GLN A 20 57.10 -45.39 -52.17
N ILE A 21 58.28 -45.67 -52.73
CA ILE A 21 59.53 -45.00 -52.30
C ILE A 21 59.54 -43.53 -52.72
N ASP A 22 59.16 -43.19 -53.95
CA ASP A 22 59.07 -41.79 -54.41
C ASP A 22 58.01 -40.97 -53.65
N LEU A 23 56.93 -41.61 -53.18
CA LEU A 23 55.94 -40.95 -52.32
C LEU A 23 56.46 -40.76 -50.89
N GLY A 24 57.25 -41.72 -50.38
CA GLY A 24 57.92 -41.64 -49.08
C GLY A 24 58.93 -40.50 -49.05
N ASP A 25 59.83 -40.44 -50.03
CA ASP A 25 60.86 -39.39 -50.13
C ASP A 25 60.21 -38.00 -50.28
N ARG A 26 59.11 -37.88 -51.04
CA ARG A 26 58.35 -36.61 -51.14
C ARG A 26 57.60 -36.22 -49.88
N LEU A 27 57.20 -37.20 -49.06
CA LEU A 27 56.57 -36.94 -47.76
C LEU A 27 57.63 -36.54 -46.73
N ASP A 28 58.81 -37.15 -46.76
CA ASP A 28 59.95 -36.76 -45.92
C ASP A 28 60.44 -35.36 -46.30
N ASP A 29 60.61 -35.06 -47.61
CA ASP A 29 60.94 -33.71 -48.10
C ASP A 29 59.87 -32.68 -47.69
N PHE A 30 58.58 -33.05 -47.66
CA PHE A 30 57.49 -32.17 -47.22
C PHE A 30 57.45 -31.98 -45.69
N VAL A 31 57.85 -33.00 -44.93
CA VAL A 31 57.97 -32.91 -43.46
C VAL A 31 59.22 -32.11 -43.06
N GLU A 32 60.29 -32.17 -43.86
CA GLU A 32 61.52 -31.38 -43.69
C GLU A 32 61.42 -29.95 -44.27
N ASP A 33 60.40 -29.63 -45.08
CA ASP A 33 60.21 -28.29 -45.64
C ASP A 33 59.69 -27.30 -44.58
N GLU A 34 60.63 -26.67 -43.88
CA GLU A 34 60.38 -25.62 -42.88
C GLU A 34 59.91 -24.28 -43.49
N SER A 35 59.89 -24.15 -44.82
CA SER A 35 59.62 -22.87 -45.51
C SER A 35 58.22 -22.30 -45.24
N GLY A 36 57.29 -23.13 -44.72
CA GLY A 36 55.93 -22.74 -44.34
C GLY A 36 55.69 -22.52 -42.84
N ILE A 37 56.64 -22.87 -41.96
CA ILE A 37 56.40 -22.92 -40.50
C ILE A 37 56.10 -21.53 -39.93
N ALA A 38 56.76 -20.49 -40.45
CA ALA A 38 56.54 -19.11 -40.04
C ALA A 38 55.11 -18.63 -40.36
N THR A 39 54.54 -19.08 -41.49
CA THR A 39 53.17 -18.75 -41.89
C THR A 39 52.15 -19.45 -40.99
N VAL A 40 52.32 -20.75 -40.73
CA VAL A 40 51.45 -21.52 -39.83
C VAL A 40 51.50 -20.94 -38.41
N TRP A 41 52.69 -20.62 -37.92
CA TRP A 41 52.90 -19.99 -36.62
C TRP A 41 52.25 -18.61 -36.53
N SER A 42 52.39 -17.79 -37.57
CA SER A 42 51.75 -16.47 -37.63
C SER A 42 50.22 -16.57 -37.66
N MET A 43 49.66 -17.52 -38.41
CA MET A 43 48.21 -17.79 -38.41
C MET A 43 47.73 -18.27 -37.04
N PHE A 44 48.49 -19.13 -36.37
CA PHE A 44 48.17 -19.58 -35.02
C PHE A 44 48.14 -18.41 -34.03
N TRP A 45 49.17 -17.56 -34.01
CA TRP A 45 49.19 -16.37 -33.14
C TRP A 45 48.10 -15.37 -33.47
N LEU A 46 47.79 -15.18 -34.75
CA LEU A 46 46.70 -14.31 -35.18
C LEU A 46 45.35 -14.79 -34.61
N ILE A 47 45.06 -16.09 -34.73
CA ILE A 47 43.85 -16.70 -34.17
C ILE A 47 43.84 -16.55 -32.65
N LEU A 48 44.97 -16.79 -31.98
CA LEU A 48 45.07 -16.69 -30.53
C LEU A 48 44.86 -15.24 -30.05
N CYS A 49 45.49 -14.26 -30.69
CA CYS A 49 45.32 -12.84 -30.38
C CYS A 49 43.88 -12.37 -30.62
N PHE A 50 43.24 -12.80 -31.71
CA PHE A 50 41.81 -12.52 -31.94
C PHE A 50 40.91 -13.22 -30.93
N SER A 51 41.27 -14.43 -30.47
CA SER A 51 40.50 -15.15 -29.45
C SER A 51 40.55 -14.41 -28.11
N ILE A 52 41.74 -13.94 -27.70
CA ILE A 52 41.92 -13.16 -26.46
C ILE A 52 41.23 -11.80 -26.56
N SER A 53 41.42 -11.10 -27.69
CA SER A 53 40.77 -9.80 -27.92
C SER A 53 39.25 -9.94 -27.97
N GLY A 54 38.77 -11.01 -28.59
CA GLY A 54 37.35 -11.32 -28.66
C GLY A 54 36.75 -11.63 -27.30
N LEU A 55 37.46 -12.41 -26.47
CA LEU A 55 37.05 -12.62 -25.10
C LEU A 55 36.90 -11.28 -24.35
N ALA A 56 37.88 -10.38 -24.46
CA ALA A 56 37.82 -9.08 -23.78
C ALA A 56 36.64 -8.21 -24.26
N ILE A 57 36.45 -8.08 -25.58
CA ILE A 57 35.41 -7.21 -26.17
C ILE A 57 34.01 -7.81 -25.99
N ASP A 58 33.86 -9.10 -26.27
CA ASP A 58 32.55 -9.76 -26.27
C ASP A 58 32.05 -9.98 -24.84
N VAL A 59 32.93 -10.27 -23.87
CA VAL A 59 32.55 -10.32 -22.44
C VAL A 59 32.17 -8.93 -21.93
N THR A 60 32.88 -7.88 -22.33
CA THR A 60 32.51 -6.50 -21.95
C THR A 60 31.14 -6.13 -22.52
N ASN A 61 30.82 -6.54 -23.74
CA ASN A 61 29.49 -6.35 -24.32
C ASN A 61 28.41 -7.15 -23.56
N ALA A 62 28.70 -8.41 -23.21
CA ALA A 62 27.78 -9.23 -22.40
C ALA A 62 27.51 -8.61 -21.02
N TRP A 63 28.55 -8.07 -20.36
CA TRP A 63 28.42 -7.37 -19.08
C TRP A 63 27.61 -6.08 -19.18
N LYS A 64 27.79 -5.33 -20.27
CA LYS A 64 26.96 -4.15 -20.57
C LYS A 64 25.49 -4.55 -20.72
N VAL A 65 25.20 -5.61 -21.48
CA VAL A 65 23.82 -6.09 -21.65
C VAL A 65 23.25 -6.57 -20.32
N HIS A 66 24.03 -7.28 -19.50
CA HIS A 66 23.62 -7.67 -18.14
C HIS A 66 23.20 -6.45 -17.30
N THR A 67 23.95 -5.35 -17.34
CA THR A 67 23.62 -4.13 -16.59
C THR A 67 22.32 -3.50 -17.06
N ILE A 68 22.07 -3.48 -18.38
CA ILE A 68 20.81 -2.98 -18.96
C ILE A 68 19.64 -3.89 -18.58
N LEU A 69 19.82 -5.20 -18.65
CA LEU A 69 18.81 -6.18 -18.27
C LEU A 69 18.46 -6.09 -16.77
N GLN A 70 19.46 -5.85 -15.90
CA GLN A 70 19.24 -5.66 -14.47
C GLN A 70 18.39 -4.41 -14.21
N SER A 71 18.78 -3.26 -14.78
CA SER A 71 18.01 -2.02 -14.64
C SER A 71 16.57 -2.18 -15.14
N THR A 72 16.38 -2.96 -16.22
CA THR A 72 15.06 -3.26 -16.78
C THR A 72 14.26 -4.17 -15.83
N ALA A 73 14.91 -5.19 -15.26
CA ALA A 73 14.29 -6.08 -14.28
C ALA A 73 13.83 -5.30 -13.05
N ASP A 74 14.68 -4.39 -12.52
CA ASP A 74 14.37 -3.58 -11.34
C ASP A 74 13.16 -2.66 -11.62
N SER A 75 13.16 -1.94 -12.76
CA SER A 75 12.02 -1.08 -13.14
C SER A 75 10.73 -1.85 -13.37
N SER A 76 10.81 -3.02 -14.02
CA SER A 76 9.64 -3.86 -14.29
C SER A 76 9.09 -4.52 -13.04
N ALA A 77 9.96 -4.96 -12.12
CA ALA A 77 9.54 -5.51 -10.84
C ALA A 77 8.87 -4.44 -9.97
N LEU A 78 9.40 -3.21 -9.98
CA LEU A 78 8.78 -2.09 -9.27
C LEU A 78 7.43 -1.69 -9.88
N ALA A 79 7.32 -1.63 -11.20
CA ALA A 79 6.06 -1.35 -11.88
C ALA A 79 5.00 -2.42 -11.58
N GLY A 80 5.38 -3.70 -11.61
CA GLY A 80 4.49 -4.80 -11.23
C GLY A 80 4.07 -4.72 -9.76
N ALA A 81 4.99 -4.39 -8.85
CA ALA A 81 4.68 -4.21 -7.44
C ALA A 81 3.76 -3.01 -7.19
N TYR A 82 3.92 -1.92 -7.94
CA TYR A 82 3.03 -0.76 -7.86
C TYR A 82 1.60 -1.12 -8.28
N GLU A 83 1.43 -1.88 -9.38
CA GLU A 83 0.11 -2.36 -9.80
C GLU A 83 -0.47 -3.40 -8.81
N LEU A 84 0.38 -4.17 -8.15
CA LEU A 84 -0.04 -5.07 -7.09
C LEU A 84 -0.62 -4.29 -5.90
N GLN A 85 0.01 -3.16 -5.52
CA GLN A 85 -0.45 -2.29 -4.43
C GLN A 85 -1.73 -1.52 -4.77
N SER A 86 -1.87 -1.02 -6.01
CA SER A 86 -3.01 -0.17 -6.41
C SER A 86 -4.36 -0.91 -6.45
N ARG A 87 -4.33 -2.23 -6.62
CA ARG A 87 -5.53 -3.07 -6.78
C ARG A 87 -5.99 -3.77 -5.52
N ASP A 88 -5.12 -3.91 -4.53
CA ASP A 88 -5.49 -4.40 -3.20
C ASP A 88 -6.53 -3.44 -2.54
N THR A 89 -6.47 -2.15 -2.88
CA THR A 89 -7.23 -1.11 -2.17
C THR A 89 -8.52 -0.65 -2.87
N SER A 90 -8.66 -0.82 -4.19
CA SER A 90 -9.72 -0.13 -4.95
C SER A 90 -10.86 -1.03 -5.45
N ASN A 91 -10.72 -2.36 -5.47
CA ASN A 91 -11.77 -3.28 -5.89
C ASN A 91 -11.47 -4.72 -5.39
N GLN A 92 -11.89 -5.04 -4.16
CA GLN A 92 -11.86 -6.41 -3.61
C GLN A 92 -12.73 -7.42 -4.43
N ASN A 93 -13.52 -6.93 -5.40
CA ASN A 93 -14.31 -7.74 -6.32
C ASN A 93 -13.56 -8.21 -7.58
N LEU A 94 -12.29 -7.84 -7.78
CA LEU A 94 -11.48 -8.39 -8.87
C LEU A 94 -10.92 -9.73 -8.45
N SER A 95 -11.16 -10.77 -9.26
CA SER A 95 -10.62 -12.09 -8.99
C SER A 95 -9.08 -12.02 -8.94
N ASN A 96 -8.44 -12.83 -8.09
CA ASN A 96 -6.97 -12.98 -8.04
C ASN A 96 -6.33 -13.27 -9.42
N ILE A 97 -7.13 -13.78 -10.37
CA ILE A 97 -6.74 -14.00 -11.77
C ILE A 97 -6.53 -12.66 -12.51
N ASP A 98 -7.41 -11.68 -12.29
CA ASP A 98 -7.35 -10.38 -12.96
C ASP A 98 -6.16 -9.55 -12.46
N ILE A 99 -5.85 -9.60 -11.16
CA ILE A 99 -4.66 -8.95 -10.58
C ILE A 99 -3.38 -9.55 -11.16
N ASN A 100 -3.31 -10.88 -11.27
CA ASN A 100 -2.15 -11.56 -11.83
C ASN A 100 -1.89 -11.16 -13.29
N VAL A 101 -2.94 -11.06 -14.10
CA VAL A 101 -2.82 -10.60 -15.49
C VAL A 101 -2.37 -9.14 -15.54
N ALA A 102 -2.97 -8.26 -14.75
CA ALA A 102 -2.64 -6.83 -14.73
C ALA A 102 -1.19 -6.56 -14.30
N VAL A 103 -0.75 -7.15 -13.17
CA VAL A 103 0.63 -7.02 -12.67
C VAL A 103 1.65 -7.46 -13.72
N LYS A 104 1.35 -8.57 -14.41
CA LYS A 104 2.23 -9.08 -15.48
C LYS A 104 2.28 -8.17 -16.70
N ASP A 105 1.14 -7.60 -17.08
CA ASP A 105 1.04 -6.71 -18.24
C ASP A 105 1.77 -5.39 -18.00
N TRP A 106 1.61 -4.80 -16.81
CA TRP A 106 2.34 -3.61 -16.41
C TRP A 106 3.86 -3.84 -16.34
N ALA A 107 4.30 -4.96 -15.76
CA ALA A 107 5.72 -5.30 -15.71
C ALA A 107 6.34 -5.47 -17.12
N VAL A 108 5.62 -6.10 -18.05
CA VAL A 108 6.05 -6.26 -19.44
C VAL A 108 6.08 -4.93 -20.18
N ASP A 109 5.05 -4.09 -20.07
CA ASP A 109 5.02 -2.77 -20.73
C ASP A 109 6.23 -1.92 -20.33
N PHE A 110 6.56 -1.87 -19.03
CA PHE A 110 7.76 -1.19 -18.55
C PHE A 110 9.07 -1.81 -19.09
N ALA A 111 9.10 -3.13 -19.30
CA ALA A 111 10.27 -3.76 -19.92
C ALA A 111 10.43 -3.35 -21.38
N GLU A 112 9.33 -3.26 -22.14
CA GLU A 112 9.33 -2.86 -23.54
C GLU A 112 9.74 -1.39 -23.73
N GLN A 113 9.35 -0.51 -22.80
CA GLN A 113 9.75 0.89 -22.78
C GLN A 113 11.27 1.04 -22.54
N ASN A 114 11.83 0.27 -21.61
CA ASN A 114 13.27 0.30 -21.29
C ASN A 114 14.13 -0.44 -22.32
N MET A 115 13.59 -1.51 -22.90
CA MET A 115 14.24 -2.35 -23.90
C MET A 115 13.31 -2.58 -25.08
N ASN A 116 13.36 -1.67 -26.04
CA ASN A 116 12.55 -1.75 -27.26
C ASN A 116 12.65 -3.14 -27.94
N VAL A 117 11.49 -3.76 -28.15
CA VAL A 117 11.34 -5.11 -28.71
C VAL A 117 11.98 -5.24 -30.09
N GLY A 118 11.91 -4.19 -30.93
CA GLY A 118 12.50 -4.21 -32.27
C GLY A 118 14.02 -4.32 -32.28
N ARG A 119 14.69 -3.89 -31.20
CA ARG A 119 16.16 -3.94 -31.08
C ARG A 119 16.63 -5.13 -30.24
N TYR A 120 15.92 -5.45 -29.17
CA TYR A 120 16.37 -6.40 -28.16
C TYR A 120 15.53 -7.68 -28.09
N GLY A 121 14.51 -7.83 -28.95
CA GLY A 121 13.49 -8.85 -28.79
C GLY A 121 12.70 -8.67 -27.51
N ASP A 122 11.91 -9.67 -27.15
CA ASP A 122 11.16 -9.65 -25.88
C ASP A 122 12.14 -9.89 -24.73
N ALA A 123 12.58 -8.82 -24.06
CA ALA A 123 13.51 -8.90 -22.94
C ALA A 123 12.85 -9.50 -21.67
N LEU A 124 11.52 -9.42 -21.59
CA LEU A 124 10.71 -9.97 -20.51
C LEU A 124 9.47 -10.65 -21.10
N LEU A 125 9.24 -11.91 -20.74
CA LEU A 125 8.03 -12.64 -21.13
C LEU A 125 7.04 -12.67 -19.98
N ARG A 126 5.74 -12.71 -20.30
CA ARG A 126 4.67 -12.74 -19.29
C ARG A 126 4.82 -13.90 -18.28
N GLN A 127 5.34 -15.06 -18.69
CA GLN A 127 5.61 -16.19 -17.78
C GLN A 127 6.80 -15.98 -16.83
N ASP A 128 7.64 -15.00 -17.11
CA ASP A 128 8.84 -14.68 -16.33
C ASP A 128 8.58 -13.61 -15.26
N VAL A 129 7.34 -13.11 -15.20
CA VAL A 129 6.82 -12.29 -14.12
C VAL A 129 6.04 -13.20 -13.16
N GLN A 130 6.44 -13.21 -11.91
CA GLN A 130 5.92 -14.10 -10.88
C GLN A 130 5.48 -13.29 -9.68
N LEU A 131 4.26 -13.55 -9.20
CA LEU A 131 3.76 -13.03 -7.94
C LEU A 131 4.07 -14.05 -6.84
N GLY A 132 4.28 -13.58 -5.62
CA GLY A 132 4.60 -14.45 -4.50
C GLY A 132 4.79 -13.68 -3.20
N TYR A 133 5.51 -14.30 -2.28
CA TYR A 133 5.78 -13.76 -0.95
C TYR A 133 7.26 -13.54 -0.74
N TRP A 134 7.63 -12.45 -0.06
CA TRP A 134 8.99 -12.21 0.41
C TRP A 134 9.10 -12.53 1.90
N ILE A 135 9.61 -13.73 2.20
CA ILE A 135 9.71 -14.28 3.56
C ILE A 135 11.19 -14.56 3.86
N ALA A 136 11.72 -13.93 4.92
CA ALA A 136 13.10 -14.16 5.39
C ALA A 136 14.14 -14.14 4.25
N GLU A 137 14.15 -13.06 3.46
CA GLU A 137 15.06 -12.84 2.32
C GLU A 137 14.89 -13.82 1.15
N THR A 138 13.82 -14.63 1.16
CA THR A 138 13.54 -15.62 0.11
C THR A 138 12.21 -15.30 -0.56
N PHE A 139 12.23 -15.22 -1.89
CA PHE A 139 11.00 -15.16 -2.68
C PHE A 139 10.39 -16.55 -2.80
N VAL A 140 9.16 -16.70 -2.30
CA VAL A 140 8.34 -17.90 -2.43
C VAL A 140 7.27 -17.62 -3.50
N PRO A 141 7.35 -18.20 -4.71
CA PRO A 141 6.34 -17.97 -5.73
C PRO A 141 4.99 -18.51 -5.25
N MET A 142 3.94 -17.75 -5.51
CA MET A 142 2.57 -18.24 -5.38
C MET A 142 2.40 -19.47 -6.26
N ALA A 143 1.87 -20.56 -5.69
CA ALA A 143 1.47 -21.72 -6.49
C ALA A 143 0.32 -21.28 -7.38
N VAL A 144 0.60 -21.01 -8.65
CA VAL A 144 -0.43 -20.77 -9.67
C VAL A 144 -1.21 -22.09 -9.79
N SER A 145 -2.35 -22.21 -9.11
CA SER A 145 -3.21 -23.38 -9.25
C SER A 145 -4.16 -23.11 -10.41
N PRO A 146 -3.94 -23.67 -11.62
CA PRO A 146 -4.59 -23.15 -12.82
C PRO A 146 -6.01 -23.67 -13.07
N THR A 147 -6.61 -24.46 -12.17
CA THR A 147 -7.84 -25.20 -12.56
C THR A 147 -8.94 -25.37 -11.53
N ASN A 148 -8.71 -25.11 -10.24
CA ASN A 148 -9.75 -25.32 -9.23
C ASN A 148 -10.06 -24.00 -8.54
N ALA A 149 -11.02 -23.27 -9.10
CA ALA A 149 -11.53 -21.97 -8.64
C ALA A 149 -12.37 -22.05 -7.35
N VAL A 150 -11.96 -22.88 -6.39
CA VAL A 150 -12.70 -23.10 -5.14
C VAL A 150 -11.73 -22.80 -4.01
N ASP A 151 -11.99 -21.72 -3.27
CA ASP A 151 -11.17 -21.14 -2.17
C ASP A 151 -9.91 -20.34 -2.55
N TYR A 152 -10.03 -19.39 -3.49
CA TYR A 152 -8.99 -18.37 -3.71
C TYR A 152 -8.98 -17.25 -2.64
N ASN A 153 -10.00 -17.14 -1.80
CA ASN A 153 -10.10 -16.10 -0.75
C ASN A 153 -9.34 -16.50 0.54
N ALA A 154 -8.97 -17.77 0.71
CA ALA A 154 -8.24 -18.24 1.89
C ALA A 154 -6.71 -18.19 1.74
N ALA A 155 -6.19 -17.93 0.53
CA ALA A 155 -4.76 -17.79 0.31
C ALA A 155 -4.34 -16.34 0.57
N PRO A 156 -3.29 -16.08 1.37
CA PRO A 156 -2.83 -14.71 1.61
C PRO A 156 -2.50 -14.01 0.28
N GLN A 157 -2.81 -12.73 0.18
CA GLN A 157 -2.49 -11.97 -1.03
C GLN A 157 -0.97 -11.90 -1.24
N ALA A 158 -0.54 -11.89 -2.51
CA ALA A 158 0.88 -11.78 -2.83
C ALA A 158 1.44 -10.44 -2.33
N ASP A 159 2.61 -10.45 -1.70
CA ASP A 159 3.28 -9.24 -1.19
C ASP A 159 4.55 -8.89 -1.97
N ALA A 160 4.87 -9.65 -3.03
CA ALA A 160 6.08 -9.44 -3.82
C ALA A 160 5.91 -9.84 -5.28
N VAL A 161 6.65 -9.14 -6.14
CA VAL A 161 6.76 -9.40 -7.57
C VAL A 161 8.21 -9.70 -7.92
N ARG A 162 8.44 -10.84 -8.55
CA ARG A 162 9.73 -11.23 -9.13
C ARG A 162 9.66 -11.19 -10.65
N VAL A 163 10.64 -10.54 -11.26
CA VAL A 163 10.79 -10.40 -12.71
C VAL A 163 12.12 -11.02 -13.13
N ILE A 164 12.12 -11.80 -14.22
CA ILE A 164 13.32 -12.39 -14.80
C ILE A 164 13.47 -11.93 -16.26
N THR A 165 14.33 -10.95 -16.49
CA THR A 165 14.66 -10.48 -17.85
C THR A 165 15.76 -11.35 -18.46
N ARG A 166 15.70 -11.59 -19.78
CA ARG A 166 16.67 -12.45 -20.47
C ARG A 166 16.90 -12.09 -21.93
N GLN A 167 18.12 -12.31 -22.38
CA GLN A 167 18.50 -12.44 -23.78
C GLN A 167 19.21 -13.78 -23.98
N SER A 168 18.42 -14.85 -24.19
CA SER A 168 18.92 -16.21 -24.31
C SER A 168 18.87 -16.77 -25.75
N GLY A 169 18.24 -16.06 -26.68
CA GLY A 169 18.01 -16.56 -28.04
C GLY A 169 17.10 -17.79 -28.09
N THR A 170 16.27 -17.97 -27.06
CA THR A 170 15.25 -19.01 -26.96
C THR A 170 13.90 -18.35 -26.69
N GLY A 171 12.83 -18.90 -27.27
CA GLY A 171 11.53 -18.21 -27.28
C GLY A 171 11.56 -16.97 -28.18
N ALA A 172 10.81 -15.93 -27.81
CA ALA A 172 10.79 -14.64 -28.51
C ALA A 172 11.91 -13.67 -28.07
N THR A 173 12.82 -14.12 -27.19
CA THR A 173 13.94 -13.32 -26.69
C THR A 173 15.12 -13.31 -27.68
N SER A 174 15.81 -12.18 -27.83
CA SER A 174 17.05 -12.13 -28.62
C SER A 174 18.23 -12.76 -27.87
N ALA A 175 19.37 -12.94 -28.56
CA ALA A 175 20.63 -13.35 -27.92
C ALA A 175 21.69 -12.25 -28.08
N VAL A 176 22.64 -12.20 -27.15
CA VAL A 176 23.77 -11.30 -27.26
C VAL A 176 24.79 -11.88 -28.23
N GLY A 177 24.80 -11.39 -29.46
CA GLY A 177 25.77 -11.81 -30.46
C GLY A 177 27.21 -11.47 -30.06
N THR A 178 28.16 -12.31 -30.46
CA THR A 178 29.60 -12.04 -30.31
C THR A 178 30.19 -11.42 -31.57
N PHE A 179 31.19 -10.56 -31.42
CA PHE A 179 31.87 -9.91 -32.54
C PHE A 179 33.05 -10.72 -33.05
N PHE A 180 33.91 -11.19 -32.16
CA PHE A 180 35.17 -11.88 -32.51
C PHE A 180 35.16 -13.36 -32.11
N LEU A 181 34.48 -13.72 -31.03
CA LEU A 181 34.38 -15.12 -30.59
C LEU A 181 33.66 -16.03 -31.60
N ARG A 182 32.84 -15.48 -32.51
CA ARG A 182 32.27 -16.24 -33.64
C ARG A 182 33.33 -16.86 -34.55
N PHE A 183 34.53 -16.27 -34.66
CA PHE A 183 35.63 -16.85 -35.46
C PHE A 183 36.16 -18.17 -34.87
N VAL A 184 35.93 -18.42 -33.58
CA VAL A 184 36.27 -19.68 -32.91
C VAL A 184 35.02 -20.54 -32.63
N GLY A 185 33.90 -20.23 -33.27
CA GLY A 185 32.66 -21.00 -33.20
C GLY A 185 31.77 -20.70 -31.98
N PHE A 186 31.97 -19.56 -31.31
CA PHE A 186 31.13 -19.13 -30.20
C PHE A 186 30.35 -17.87 -30.60
N ASP A 187 29.12 -18.07 -31.08
CA ASP A 187 28.36 -17.02 -31.79
C ASP A 187 27.53 -16.11 -30.88
N ARG A 188 27.24 -16.53 -29.64
CA ARG A 188 26.34 -15.80 -28.75
C ARG A 188 26.57 -16.08 -27.27
N PHE A 189 26.24 -15.10 -26.44
CA PHE A 189 26.02 -15.26 -25.01
C PHE A 189 24.53 -15.36 -24.69
N THR A 190 24.23 -16.09 -23.62
CA THR A 190 22.95 -16.07 -22.94
C THR A 190 23.12 -15.28 -21.66
N VAL A 191 22.33 -14.22 -21.50
CA VAL A 191 22.36 -13.35 -20.32
C VAL A 191 20.96 -13.28 -19.73
N SER A 192 20.86 -13.39 -18.42
CA SER A 192 19.59 -13.24 -17.68
C SER A 192 19.86 -12.58 -16.34
N THR A 193 18.90 -11.77 -15.90
CA THR A 193 18.93 -11.10 -14.59
C THR A 193 17.57 -11.21 -13.95
N SER A 194 17.51 -11.06 -12.63
CA SER A 194 16.26 -11.08 -11.89
C SER A 194 16.22 -9.94 -10.89
N ALA A 195 15.03 -9.39 -10.69
CA ALA A 195 14.74 -8.45 -9.63
C ALA A 195 13.53 -8.94 -8.86
N THR A 196 13.51 -8.71 -7.55
CA THR A 196 12.34 -8.96 -6.71
C THR A 196 12.05 -7.71 -5.92
N VAL A 197 10.80 -7.26 -5.96
CA VAL A 197 10.30 -6.11 -5.21
C VAL A 197 9.19 -6.60 -4.31
N LYS A 198 9.28 -6.27 -3.02
CA LYS A 198 8.22 -6.47 -2.04
C LYS A 198 7.40 -5.18 -1.97
N ILE A 199 6.07 -5.29 -2.01
CA ILE A 199 5.22 -4.13 -1.71
C ILE A 199 5.43 -3.76 -0.25
N PHE A 200 5.68 -2.48 0.00
CA PHE A 200 5.77 -1.96 1.34
C PHE A 200 4.38 -1.47 1.73
N ILE A 201 3.59 -2.36 2.33
CA ILE A 201 2.39 -1.92 3.04
C ILE A 201 2.90 -1.29 4.34
N GLN A 202 2.83 0.03 4.41
CA GLN A 202 3.04 0.73 5.66
C GLN A 202 1.96 0.23 6.60
N GLN A 203 2.32 -0.54 7.62
CA GLN A 203 1.35 -1.00 8.63
C GLN A 203 0.63 0.18 9.32
N CYS A 204 1.19 1.39 9.22
CA CYS A 204 0.58 2.67 9.59
C CYS A 204 -0.40 3.27 8.56
N GLN A 205 -0.83 2.50 7.56
CA GLN A 205 -1.81 2.96 6.57
C GLN A 205 -3.25 2.92 7.12
N TYR A 206 -3.50 2.15 8.17
CA TYR A 206 -4.83 1.97 8.77
C TYR A 206 -4.89 2.56 10.18
N ASP A 207 -5.47 1.83 11.14
CA ASP A 207 -5.63 2.22 12.54
C ASP A 207 -4.35 2.74 13.16
N GLY A 208 -4.41 3.97 13.63
CA GLY A 208 -3.29 4.56 14.32
C GLY A 208 -3.48 6.00 14.74
N LEU A 209 -2.52 6.49 15.51
CA LEU A 209 -2.33 7.90 15.81
C LEU A 209 -1.23 8.42 14.89
N ILE A 210 -1.58 9.20 13.87
CA ILE A 210 -0.67 9.71 12.85
C ILE A 210 -0.67 11.23 12.91
N ALA A 211 0.46 11.81 13.31
CA ALA A 211 0.64 13.24 13.43
C ALA A 211 1.75 13.74 12.48
N THR A 212 1.51 14.86 11.78
CA THR A 212 2.61 15.64 11.19
C THR A 212 3.42 16.34 12.29
N GLY A 213 2.78 16.70 13.40
CA GLY A 213 3.48 17.11 14.62
C GLY A 213 3.98 15.92 15.45
N GLN A 214 3.92 16.10 16.78
CA GLN A 214 4.33 15.08 17.74
C GLN A 214 3.14 14.26 18.25
N VAL A 215 3.35 12.96 18.47
CA VAL A 215 2.42 12.16 19.28
C VAL A 215 2.90 12.16 20.73
N LYS A 216 2.14 12.81 21.61
CA LYS A 216 2.40 12.98 23.04
C LYS A 216 1.52 12.02 23.83
N LEU A 217 2.11 10.93 24.29
CA LEU A 217 1.48 9.92 25.12
C LEU A 217 1.91 10.14 26.57
N SER A 218 0.95 10.26 27.48
CA SER A 218 1.28 10.37 28.90
C SER A 218 1.60 8.98 29.50
N THR A 219 0.78 8.43 30.38
CA THR A 219 1.05 7.14 31.05
C THR A 219 -0.11 6.18 30.95
N GLY A 220 0.16 4.87 30.97
CA GLY A 220 -0.90 3.85 31.01
C GLY A 220 -1.59 3.61 29.68
N GLN A 221 -1.01 4.05 28.55
CA GLN A 221 -1.59 3.77 27.24
C GLN A 221 -1.28 2.33 26.84
N GLU A 222 -2.27 1.62 26.32
CA GLU A 222 -2.11 0.28 25.77
C GLU A 222 -2.40 0.31 24.27
N PHE A 223 -1.44 -0.12 23.47
CA PHE A 223 -1.59 -0.29 22.03
C PHE A 223 -1.55 -1.78 21.72
N LEU A 224 -2.63 -2.29 21.12
CA LEU A 224 -2.88 -3.71 20.93
C LEU A 224 -3.15 -4.00 19.44
N ASN A 225 -2.93 -5.25 19.01
CA ASN A 225 -3.29 -5.73 17.67
C ASN A 225 -2.81 -4.86 16.50
N LYS A 226 -1.48 -4.71 16.33
CA LYS A 226 -0.87 -4.00 15.18
C LYS A 226 -1.27 -2.52 15.01
N PHE A 227 -1.80 -1.90 16.07
CA PHE A 227 -2.07 -0.46 16.07
C PHE A 227 -0.80 0.36 15.79
N CYS A 228 -0.92 1.43 15.00
CA CYS A 228 0.21 2.30 14.68
C CYS A 228 0.22 3.59 15.51
N VAL A 229 1.41 4.04 15.90
CA VAL A 229 1.69 5.37 16.43
C VAL A 229 2.80 5.99 15.58
N HIS A 230 2.52 7.11 14.94
CA HIS A 230 3.48 7.85 14.13
C HIS A 230 3.43 9.34 14.42
N GLY A 231 4.59 9.94 14.69
CA GLY A 231 4.75 11.39 14.75
C GLY A 231 5.94 11.81 13.90
N GLU A 232 5.71 12.67 12.91
CA GLU A 232 6.78 13.14 12.02
C GLU A 232 7.77 14.04 12.77
N ASP A 233 7.30 14.89 13.70
CA ASP A 233 8.17 15.63 14.63
C ASP A 233 8.58 14.80 15.87
N GLY A 234 8.12 13.55 15.94
CA GLY A 234 8.51 12.57 16.94
C GLY A 234 7.40 12.01 17.82
N ILE A 235 7.78 11.04 18.66
CA ILE A 235 6.90 10.43 19.66
C ILE A 235 7.45 10.76 21.05
N TYR A 236 6.62 11.41 21.87
CA TYR A 236 6.87 11.62 23.27
C TYR A 236 6.01 10.64 24.08
N ALA A 237 6.56 9.49 24.44
CA ALA A 237 5.93 8.57 25.39
C ALA A 237 6.46 8.84 26.80
N ALA A 238 5.58 9.02 27.79
CA ALA A 238 6.03 9.16 29.17
C ALA A 238 6.46 7.79 29.75
N GLN A 239 5.71 7.20 30.67
CA GLN A 239 6.07 5.93 31.31
C GLN A 239 4.84 5.03 31.47
N ASN A 240 5.06 3.74 31.61
CA ASN A 240 4.04 2.70 31.75
C ASN A 240 3.06 2.65 30.56
N ASN A 241 3.52 2.95 29.35
CA ASN A 241 2.76 2.61 28.15
C ASN A 241 3.16 1.19 27.70
N TYR A 242 2.23 0.47 27.10
CA TYR A 242 2.39 -0.90 26.63
C TYR A 242 2.17 -0.94 25.11
N PHE A 243 3.10 -1.58 24.41
CA PHE A 243 3.06 -1.80 22.98
C PHE A 243 3.08 -3.31 22.74
N ASP A 244 1.97 -3.85 22.26
CA ASP A 244 1.84 -5.28 22.02
C ASP A 244 2.63 -5.74 20.79
N GLU A 245 2.81 -7.05 20.65
CA GLU A 245 3.50 -7.62 19.50
C GLU A 245 2.82 -7.20 18.18
N GLY A 246 3.62 -6.73 17.23
CA GLY A 246 3.14 -6.29 15.93
C GLY A 246 2.63 -4.84 15.87
N THR A 247 2.48 -4.16 17.02
CA THR A 247 2.28 -2.70 17.01
C THR A 247 3.51 -1.98 16.46
N ILE A 248 3.30 -0.79 15.91
CA ILE A 248 4.39 0.06 15.43
C ILE A 248 4.36 1.40 16.13
N ALA A 249 5.53 1.81 16.61
CA ALA A 249 5.83 3.21 16.89
C ALA A 249 6.81 3.70 15.84
N SER A 250 6.60 4.84 15.20
CA SER A 250 7.55 5.34 14.19
C SER A 250 7.76 6.85 14.21
N ALA A 251 8.98 7.24 13.87
CA ALA A 251 9.40 8.63 13.69
C ALA A 251 10.55 8.69 12.65
N PRO A 252 10.80 9.84 12.00
CA PRO A 252 11.80 9.95 10.93
C PRO A 252 13.23 9.68 11.38
N THR A 253 13.52 9.84 12.67
CA THR A 253 14.85 9.63 13.25
C THR A 253 14.75 8.92 14.59
N VAL A 254 15.83 8.26 15.02
CA VAL A 254 15.93 7.67 16.37
C VAL A 254 15.80 8.74 17.46
N ASP A 255 16.30 9.95 17.20
CA ASP A 255 16.20 11.10 18.09
C ASP A 255 14.77 11.68 18.14
N GLY A 256 13.93 11.30 17.17
CA GLY A 256 12.50 11.62 17.14
C GLY A 256 11.73 11.04 18.32
N CYS A 257 12.34 10.22 19.16
CA CYS A 257 11.72 9.78 20.40
C CYS A 257 11.78 10.84 21.53
N GLY A 258 11.31 12.04 21.19
CA GLY A 258 11.22 13.22 22.04
C GLY A 258 12.55 13.68 22.64
N GLN A 259 12.51 14.75 23.45
CA GLN A 259 13.68 15.26 24.17
C GLN A 259 14.19 14.31 25.28
N ASN A 260 13.66 13.09 25.40
CA ASN A 260 13.98 12.14 26.45
C ASN A 260 14.18 10.73 25.87
N VAL A 261 15.27 10.51 25.15
CA VAL A 261 15.67 9.21 24.58
C VAL A 261 15.55 8.04 25.58
N GLY A 262 15.74 8.30 26.88
CA GLY A 262 15.57 7.27 27.93
C GLY A 262 14.14 6.77 28.17
N LYS A 263 13.11 7.53 27.77
CA LYS A 263 11.70 7.13 27.94
C LYS A 263 11.21 6.20 26.85
N CYS A 264 11.84 6.19 25.69
CA CYS A 264 11.48 5.32 24.59
C CYS A 264 12.23 3.98 24.65
N THR A 265 12.09 3.30 25.78
CA THR A 265 12.75 2.03 26.04
C THR A 265 11.79 1.10 26.75
N ASP A 266 12.00 -0.22 26.62
CA ASP A 266 11.19 -1.23 27.33
C ASP A 266 11.22 -1.08 28.86
N SER A 267 12.25 -0.41 29.40
CA SER A 267 12.35 -0.15 30.84
C SER A 267 11.33 0.88 31.34
N GLN A 268 10.82 1.72 30.45
CA GLN A 268 9.84 2.77 30.75
C GLN A 268 8.50 2.48 30.07
N ASN A 269 8.50 1.91 28.88
CA ASN A 269 7.31 1.58 28.09
C ASN A 269 7.50 0.20 27.45
N LEU A 270 6.84 -0.82 28.00
CA LEU A 270 7.07 -2.22 27.64
C LEU A 270 6.69 -2.48 26.17
N GLY A 271 7.57 -3.16 25.43
CA GLY A 271 7.39 -3.50 24.01
C GLY A 271 7.76 -2.39 23.03
N PHE A 272 8.13 -1.21 23.52
CA PHE A 272 8.45 -0.06 22.66
C PHE A 272 9.64 -0.33 21.73
N ASN A 273 10.71 -0.98 22.20
CA ASN A 273 11.88 -1.24 21.36
C ASN A 273 11.54 -2.15 20.17
N ASP A 274 10.67 -3.15 20.41
CA ASP A 274 10.23 -4.09 19.39
C ASP A 274 9.23 -3.44 18.42
N ALA A 275 8.46 -2.45 18.88
CA ALA A 275 7.53 -1.67 18.05
C ALA A 275 8.22 -0.53 17.26
N PHE A 276 9.34 0.03 17.75
CA PHE A 276 9.90 1.27 17.20
C PHE A 276 10.57 1.08 15.83
N ARG A 277 10.25 1.94 14.87
CA ARG A 277 10.80 1.97 13.50
C ARG A 277 11.23 3.39 13.13
N VAL A 278 12.40 3.52 12.52
CA VAL A 278 12.84 4.80 11.94
C VAL A 278 12.25 4.92 10.54
N GLN A 279 11.21 5.72 10.42
CA GLN A 279 10.45 5.90 9.19
C GLN A 279 9.72 7.24 9.23
N SER A 280 9.78 7.99 8.12
CA SER A 280 8.89 9.12 7.84
C SER A 280 7.71 8.60 7.02
N LEU A 281 6.48 8.92 7.41
CA LEU A 281 5.31 8.72 6.54
C LEU A 281 5.20 9.86 5.52
N PHE A 282 5.70 11.03 5.88
CA PHE A 282 5.60 12.25 5.10
C PHE A 282 6.81 12.48 4.17
N SER A 283 7.52 11.42 3.79
CA SER A 283 8.72 11.53 2.95
C SER A 283 8.41 12.16 1.59
N GLY A 284 8.83 13.42 1.42
CA GLY A 284 8.85 14.10 0.14
C GLY A 284 10.17 13.88 -0.60
N TYR A 285 10.12 13.87 -1.93
CA TYR A 285 11.33 13.98 -2.74
C TYR A 285 11.74 15.46 -2.79
N GLU A 286 12.84 15.80 -2.10
CA GLU A 286 13.45 17.13 -2.23
C GLU A 286 14.26 17.20 -3.53
N TYR A 287 13.80 18.04 -4.47
CA TYR A 287 14.53 18.34 -5.68
C TYR A 287 15.79 19.15 -5.37
N PRO A 288 16.84 19.09 -6.23
CA PRO A 288 18.08 19.85 -6.04
C PRO A 288 17.92 21.38 -5.95
N ASN A 289 16.77 21.91 -6.34
CA ASN A 289 16.42 23.33 -6.20
C ASN A 289 15.78 23.67 -4.84
N GLY A 290 15.61 22.69 -3.95
CA GLY A 290 14.97 22.82 -2.64
C GLY A 290 13.45 22.61 -2.64
N ASP A 291 12.84 22.30 -3.79
CA ASP A 291 11.40 22.01 -3.85
C ASP A 291 11.14 20.60 -3.32
N VAL A 292 10.36 20.48 -2.25
CA VAL A 292 9.91 19.18 -1.75
C VAL A 292 8.61 18.83 -2.47
N VAL A 293 8.65 17.84 -3.36
CA VAL A 293 7.43 17.28 -3.95
C VAL A 293 7.06 16.02 -3.20
N LEU A 294 5.86 16.03 -2.66
CA LEU A 294 5.30 14.89 -1.97
C LEU A 294 4.85 13.86 -2.99
N SER A 295 5.17 12.60 -2.73
CA SER A 295 4.64 11.50 -3.53
C SER A 295 3.14 11.40 -3.26
N GLY A 296 2.33 11.75 -4.26
CA GLY A 296 0.87 11.84 -4.17
C GLY A 296 0.41 13.30 -4.28
N LYS A 297 -0.71 13.55 -4.97
CA LYS A 297 -1.40 14.85 -4.86
C LYS A 297 -2.12 14.82 -3.51
N PRO A 298 -1.69 15.55 -2.47
CA PRO A 298 -2.49 15.65 -1.27
C PRO A 298 -3.79 16.33 -1.69
N ALA A 299 -4.90 15.59 -1.66
CA ALA A 299 -6.20 16.23 -1.66
C ALA A 299 -6.27 17.10 -0.40
N LYS A 300 -6.86 18.28 -0.48
CA LYS A 300 -6.99 19.14 0.70
C LYS A 300 -8.24 18.77 1.46
N ILE A 301 -8.23 18.87 2.79
CA ILE A 301 -9.44 18.70 3.61
C ILE A 301 -10.60 19.58 3.08
N ASP A 302 -10.28 20.79 2.60
CA ASP A 302 -11.23 21.70 1.94
C ASP A 302 -11.96 21.06 0.75
N ASP A 303 -11.25 20.29 -0.07
CA ASP A 303 -11.82 19.66 -1.27
C ASP A 303 -12.86 18.61 -0.89
N TYR A 304 -12.63 17.89 0.22
CA TYR A 304 -13.59 16.93 0.77
C TYR A 304 -14.81 17.62 1.36
N ILE A 305 -14.60 18.66 2.18
CA ILE A 305 -15.72 19.44 2.74
C ILE A 305 -16.59 20.02 1.62
N ALA A 306 -15.97 20.55 0.56
CA ALA A 306 -16.65 21.07 -0.62
C ALA A 306 -17.37 19.98 -1.45
N SER A 307 -16.85 18.75 -1.45
CA SER A 307 -17.53 17.58 -2.04
C SER A 307 -18.83 17.29 -1.30
N PHE A 308 -18.81 17.30 0.04
CA PHE A 308 -19.99 17.03 0.87
C PHE A 308 -21.04 18.13 0.82
N SER A 309 -20.63 19.37 0.62
CA SER A 309 -21.55 20.51 0.47
C SER A 309 -22.20 20.58 -0.91
N GLY A 310 -21.81 19.71 -1.85
CA GLY A 310 -22.30 19.71 -3.23
C GLY A 310 -21.73 20.83 -4.11
N GLU A 311 -20.66 21.51 -3.66
CA GLU A 311 -20.02 22.59 -4.42
C GLU A 311 -19.12 22.04 -5.55
N ASN A 312 -18.60 20.83 -5.38
CA ASN A 312 -17.78 20.15 -6.39
C ASN A 312 -18.55 18.99 -7.03
N ALA A 313 -19.05 19.19 -8.26
CA ALA A 313 -19.79 18.18 -9.04
C ALA A 313 -18.96 16.94 -9.46
N ASN A 314 -17.68 16.88 -9.09
CA ASN A 314 -16.74 15.82 -9.47
C ASN A 314 -16.30 14.93 -8.28
N GLY A 315 -16.95 15.03 -7.12
CA GLY A 315 -16.49 14.38 -5.89
C GLY A 315 -17.14 13.03 -5.59
N ASP A 316 -16.38 11.95 -5.80
CA ASP A 316 -16.71 10.54 -5.51
C ASP A 316 -16.70 10.17 -4.01
N TYR A 317 -16.65 11.14 -3.10
CA TYR A 317 -16.33 10.88 -1.68
C TYR A 317 -17.52 10.74 -0.75
N ASN A 318 -18.70 10.38 -1.24
CA ASN A 318 -19.87 10.20 -0.36
C ASN A 318 -19.86 8.80 0.28
N PRO A 319 -20.18 8.67 1.58
CA PRO A 319 -20.43 7.37 2.16
C PRO A 319 -21.49 6.60 1.40
N PHE A 320 -21.31 5.28 1.28
CA PHE A 320 -22.24 4.38 0.59
C PHE A 320 -23.66 4.44 1.16
N TYR A 321 -23.82 4.83 2.43
CA TYR A 321 -25.10 4.94 3.10
C TYR A 321 -25.85 6.26 2.83
N VAL A 322 -25.29 7.18 2.02
CA VAL A 322 -25.92 8.45 1.67
C VAL A 322 -26.21 8.54 0.17
N ASP A 323 -27.45 8.92 -0.17
CA ASP A 323 -27.86 9.09 -1.56
C ASP A 323 -27.32 10.41 -2.13
N THR A 324 -26.35 10.29 -3.04
CA THR A 324 -25.72 11.42 -3.72
C THR A 324 -26.67 12.17 -4.66
N ALA A 325 -27.79 11.56 -5.07
CA ALA A 325 -28.78 12.17 -5.95
C ALA A 325 -29.66 13.21 -5.26
N THR A 326 -29.68 13.25 -3.93
CA THR A 326 -30.50 14.20 -3.17
C THR A 326 -29.72 15.47 -2.81
N ASP A 327 -30.24 16.64 -3.16
CA ASP A 327 -29.62 17.91 -2.76
C ASP A 327 -29.52 18.01 -1.22
N PRO A 328 -28.38 18.49 -0.68
CA PRO A 328 -28.22 18.62 0.76
C PRO A 328 -29.21 19.60 1.38
N ILE A 329 -29.75 19.25 2.55
CA ILE A 329 -30.71 20.07 3.30
C ILE A 329 -29.92 21.15 4.05
N LYS A 330 -30.17 22.42 3.71
CA LYS A 330 -29.52 23.55 4.39
C LYS A 330 -30.29 23.96 5.64
N ILE A 331 -29.58 24.01 6.77
CA ILE A 331 -30.07 24.47 8.07
C ILE A 331 -29.21 25.66 8.51
N THR A 332 -29.79 26.85 8.65
CA THR A 332 -29.06 28.00 9.20
C THR A 332 -29.33 28.10 10.69
N LEU A 333 -28.28 28.08 11.51
CA LEU A 333 -28.35 28.27 12.94
C LEU A 333 -27.88 29.68 13.34
N ARG A 334 -28.46 30.21 14.42
CA ARG A 334 -28.03 31.45 15.09
C ARG A 334 -27.41 31.05 16.45
N GLY A 335 -26.42 31.79 16.92
CA GLY A 335 -25.56 31.33 18.03
C GLY A 335 -26.26 30.90 19.32
N ASP A 336 -25.72 29.83 19.91
CA ASP A 336 -26.24 29.00 21.02
C ASP A 336 -27.40 28.06 20.65
N ASP A 337 -27.73 27.93 19.36
CA ASP A 337 -28.74 26.97 18.93
C ASP A 337 -28.26 25.53 19.21
N VAL A 338 -29.12 24.77 19.88
CA VAL A 338 -29.02 23.31 19.92
C VAL A 338 -29.50 22.80 18.58
N LEU A 339 -28.65 22.04 17.89
CA LEU A 339 -29.10 21.33 16.72
C LEU A 339 -29.96 20.16 17.18
N ASP A 340 -31.27 20.36 17.10
CA ASP A 340 -32.28 19.35 17.38
C ASP A 340 -32.10 18.18 16.41
N LEU A 341 -31.41 17.14 16.88
CA LEU A 341 -31.13 15.94 16.10
C LEU A 341 -32.42 15.22 15.68
N GLY A 342 -33.55 15.44 16.38
CA GLY A 342 -34.85 14.93 15.97
C GLY A 342 -35.35 15.49 14.64
N ARG A 343 -34.80 16.62 14.17
CA ARG A 343 -35.07 17.18 12.84
C ARG A 343 -34.15 16.65 11.74
N ILE A 344 -33.04 16.03 12.15
CA ILE A 344 -32.01 15.47 11.26
C ILE A 344 -32.19 13.97 11.08
N ILE A 345 -32.92 13.31 11.98
CA ILE A 345 -33.40 11.97 11.69
C ILE A 345 -34.22 12.04 10.38
N PRO A 346 -33.86 11.26 9.34
CA PRO A 346 -34.72 11.13 8.16
C PRO A 346 -36.10 10.70 8.65
N VAL A 347 -37.07 11.63 8.54
CA VAL A 347 -38.41 11.47 9.11
C VAL A 347 -39.11 10.35 8.32
N GLY A 348 -38.97 9.12 8.83
CA GLY A 348 -39.38 7.87 8.19
C GLY A 348 -38.33 7.39 7.19
N GLY A 349 -37.70 6.24 7.36
CA GLY A 349 -38.42 4.96 7.38
C GLY A 349 -39.19 4.69 6.07
N ALA A 350 -39.05 5.54 5.05
CA ALA A 350 -39.57 5.28 3.72
C ALA A 350 -38.67 4.23 3.07
N SER A 351 -38.94 2.97 3.38
CA SER A 351 -38.52 1.84 2.57
C SER A 351 -38.84 2.15 1.11
N TYR A 352 -37.83 2.30 0.24
CA TYR A 352 -38.12 2.32 -1.19
C TYR A 352 -38.07 0.89 -1.70
N THR A 353 -39.09 0.51 -2.46
CA THR A 353 -39.11 -0.77 -3.15
C THR A 353 -38.65 -0.54 -4.58
N ASP A 354 -37.57 -1.19 -5.00
CA ASP A 354 -37.15 -1.11 -6.42
C ASP A 354 -38.17 -1.80 -7.34
N ALA A 355 -37.90 -1.75 -8.66
CA ALA A 355 -38.76 -2.39 -9.65
C ALA A 355 -38.87 -3.93 -9.49
N ASP A 356 -37.93 -4.54 -8.76
CA ASP A 356 -37.83 -5.99 -8.52
C ASP A 356 -38.46 -6.42 -7.19
N GLY A 357 -38.94 -5.48 -6.37
CA GLY A 357 -39.59 -5.77 -5.09
C GLY A 357 -38.65 -5.76 -3.88
N ASN A 358 -37.38 -5.40 -4.05
CA ASN A 358 -36.43 -5.34 -2.94
C ASN A 358 -36.68 -4.06 -2.13
N ILE A 359 -36.82 -4.21 -0.82
CA ILE A 359 -37.01 -3.10 0.12
C ILE A 359 -35.64 -2.62 0.58
N TYR A 360 -35.31 -1.37 0.29
CA TYR A 360 -34.14 -0.69 0.83
C TYR A 360 -34.60 0.31 1.88
N GLU A 361 -33.91 0.37 3.02
CA GLU A 361 -34.14 1.44 3.98
C GLU A 361 -33.74 2.79 3.35
N ALA A 362 -34.48 3.86 3.69
CA ALA A 362 -34.21 5.19 3.14
C ALA A 362 -32.74 5.55 3.36
N ALA A 363 -32.06 5.97 2.28
CA ALA A 363 -30.68 6.42 2.34
C ALA A 363 -30.54 7.57 3.36
N GLY A 364 -29.38 7.62 4.00
CA GLY A 364 -29.00 8.66 4.93
C GLY A 364 -29.09 10.06 4.33
N GLY A 365 -29.39 11.04 5.17
CA GLY A 365 -29.55 12.44 4.76
C GLY A 365 -28.23 13.21 4.77
N ARG A 366 -28.11 14.18 3.84
CA ARG A 366 -27.05 15.20 3.86
C ARG A 366 -27.58 16.52 4.39
N TYR A 367 -26.86 17.09 5.36
CA TYR A 367 -27.23 18.35 6.00
C TYR A 367 -26.07 19.33 5.95
N ILE A 368 -26.33 20.55 5.49
CA ILE A 368 -25.36 21.66 5.58
C ILE A 368 -25.84 22.61 6.65
N ILE A 369 -25.00 22.85 7.65
CA ILE A 369 -25.28 23.73 8.77
C ILE A 369 -24.47 24.99 8.62
N GLU A 370 -25.14 26.13 8.48
CA GLU A 370 -24.47 27.44 8.39
C GLU A 370 -24.43 28.10 9.78
N CYS A 371 -23.24 28.31 10.33
CA CYS A 371 -23.04 28.91 11.65
C CYS A 371 -22.67 30.39 11.57
N LYS A 372 -23.65 31.28 11.78
CA LYS A 372 -23.45 32.73 11.56
C LYS A 372 -22.72 33.47 12.67
N THR A 373 -22.56 32.88 13.85
CA THR A 373 -22.08 33.59 15.04
C THR A 373 -20.76 33.07 15.58
N GLY A 374 -20.13 32.07 14.92
CA GLY A 374 -18.93 31.40 15.42
C GLY A 374 -19.10 30.81 16.82
N LYS A 375 -20.35 30.49 17.21
CA LYS A 375 -20.63 29.85 18.49
C LYS A 375 -20.75 28.35 18.25
N PRO A 376 -20.34 27.51 19.21
CA PRO A 376 -20.44 26.08 19.06
C PRO A 376 -21.90 25.62 19.00
N VAL A 377 -22.15 24.61 18.19
CA VAL A 377 -23.43 23.93 17.98
C VAL A 377 -23.44 22.66 18.80
N LYS A 378 -24.37 22.58 19.75
CA LYS A 378 -24.55 21.35 20.53
C LYS A 378 -25.37 20.34 19.75
N LEU A 379 -24.84 19.14 19.58
CA LEU A 379 -25.51 17.99 18.95
C LEU A 379 -26.29 17.23 20.02
N ALA A 380 -27.56 17.59 20.23
CA ALA A 380 -28.39 16.97 21.26
C ALA A 380 -29.83 16.75 20.79
N PHE A 381 -30.46 15.69 21.30
CA PHE A 381 -31.90 15.53 21.18
C PHE A 381 -32.64 16.43 22.18
N PRO A 382 -33.87 16.86 21.85
CA PRO A 382 -34.74 17.56 22.78
C PRO A 382 -34.94 16.77 24.07
N ASP A 383 -35.11 17.47 25.19
CA ASP A 383 -35.34 16.85 26.51
C ASP A 383 -36.62 15.98 26.53
N GLU A 384 -37.56 16.24 25.62
CA GLU A 384 -38.81 15.49 25.47
C GLU A 384 -38.66 14.18 24.70
N TYR A 385 -37.51 13.92 24.08
CA TYR A 385 -37.26 12.65 23.38
C TYR A 385 -37.14 11.51 24.39
N VAL A 386 -38.09 10.58 24.34
CA VAL A 386 -38.14 9.39 25.20
C VAL A 386 -37.59 8.20 24.41
N GLY A 387 -36.44 7.69 24.81
CA GLY A 387 -35.81 6.53 24.17
C GLY A 387 -34.29 6.62 24.20
N GLU A 388 -33.66 5.63 23.60
CA GLU A 388 -32.24 5.68 23.28
C GLU A 388 -32.02 6.73 22.18
N LYS A 389 -31.06 7.62 22.41
CA LYS A 389 -30.78 8.74 21.52
C LYS A 389 -29.65 8.34 20.58
N ILE A 390 -29.99 7.86 19.40
CA ILE A 390 -29.02 7.45 18.38
C ILE A 390 -29.14 8.39 17.19
N LEU A 391 -28.02 8.98 16.78
CA LEU A 391 -27.89 9.64 15.49
C LEU A 391 -27.22 8.65 14.54
N GLU A 392 -27.92 8.26 13.46
CA GLU A 392 -27.39 7.29 12.52
C GLU A 392 -27.58 7.67 11.06
N ARG A 393 -26.66 7.20 10.20
CA ARG A 393 -26.72 7.32 8.73
C ARG A 393 -26.91 8.77 8.26
N VAL A 394 -26.05 9.67 8.72
CA VAL A 394 -26.13 11.09 8.32
C VAL A 394 -24.76 11.65 7.98
N VAL A 395 -24.74 12.53 6.98
CA VAL A 395 -23.61 13.40 6.69
C VAL A 395 -24.00 14.82 7.08
N VAL A 396 -23.24 15.42 7.99
CA VAL A 396 -23.45 16.80 8.41
C VAL A 396 -22.19 17.62 8.10
N VAL A 397 -22.38 18.68 7.32
CA VAL A 397 -21.32 19.62 6.93
C VAL A 397 -21.56 20.95 7.63
N GLY A 398 -20.69 21.33 8.55
CA GLY A 398 -20.71 22.64 9.20
C GLY A 398 -19.91 23.67 8.43
N ASP A 399 -20.55 24.73 7.94
CA ASP A 399 -19.90 25.94 7.43
C ASP A 399 -19.67 26.92 8.58
N GLY A 400 -18.44 26.98 9.06
CA GLY A 400 -17.97 27.78 10.19
C GLY A 400 -18.48 27.31 11.54
N CYS A 401 -18.80 26.02 11.68
CA CYS A 401 -19.38 25.45 12.89
C CYS A 401 -18.33 24.72 13.74
N ASP A 402 -18.30 25.02 15.03
CA ASP A 402 -17.73 24.10 16.02
C ASP A 402 -18.86 23.22 16.55
N PHE A 403 -18.64 21.92 16.72
CA PHE A 403 -19.64 20.96 17.18
C PHE A 403 -19.29 20.43 18.58
N ILE A 404 -20.30 20.38 19.44
CA ILE A 404 -20.21 19.80 20.79
C ILE A 404 -21.07 18.54 20.85
N PHE A 405 -20.42 17.40 21.04
CA PHE A 405 -21.05 16.09 21.23
C PHE A 405 -21.65 15.98 22.63
N ASP A 406 -22.90 15.52 22.68
CA ASP A 406 -23.59 15.27 23.93
C ASP A 406 -23.42 13.80 24.34
N SER A 407 -23.02 13.55 25.58
CA SER A 407 -22.76 12.19 26.09
C SER A 407 -24.02 11.33 26.23
N SER A 408 -25.22 11.92 26.10
CA SER A 408 -26.47 11.16 26.07
C SER A 408 -26.82 10.62 24.67
N VAL A 409 -26.03 10.97 23.64
CA VAL A 409 -26.27 10.57 22.25
C VAL A 409 -25.20 9.58 21.80
N LYS A 410 -25.64 8.50 21.15
CA LYS A 410 -24.78 7.59 20.39
C LYS A 410 -24.75 8.01 18.93
N TYR A 411 -23.60 7.89 18.30
CA TYR A 411 -23.37 8.29 16.91
C TYR A 411 -22.93 7.05 16.13
N GLU A 412 -23.66 6.62 15.11
CA GLU A 412 -23.40 5.36 14.38
C GLU A 412 -23.58 5.57 12.87
N ASP A 413 -22.61 5.25 12.02
CA ASP A 413 -22.66 5.59 10.58
C ASP A 413 -22.86 7.09 10.34
N VAL A 414 -22.11 7.90 11.08
CA VAL A 414 -22.21 9.36 11.06
C VAL A 414 -20.93 9.97 10.52
N MET A 415 -21.07 10.85 9.53
CA MET A 415 -19.98 11.69 9.07
C MET A 415 -20.24 13.15 9.44
N LEU A 416 -19.30 13.76 10.13
CA LEU A 416 -19.32 15.17 10.49
C LEU A 416 -18.11 15.86 9.89
N ALA A 417 -18.33 16.85 9.04
CA ALA A 417 -17.27 17.61 8.39
C ALA A 417 -17.45 19.11 8.68
N THR A 418 -16.36 19.87 8.86
CA THR A 418 -16.47 21.33 8.97
C THR A 418 -15.19 22.05 8.58
N ASN A 419 -15.37 23.23 7.98
CA ASN A 419 -14.29 24.17 7.64
C ASN A 419 -13.96 25.13 8.79
N SER A 420 -14.50 24.93 10.00
CA SER A 420 -14.06 25.72 11.16
C SER A 420 -12.61 25.40 11.50
N THR A 421 -11.85 26.44 11.87
CA THR A 421 -10.43 26.40 12.24
C THR A 421 -10.23 26.63 13.73
N GLY A 422 -11.29 26.45 14.52
CA GLY A 422 -11.28 26.65 15.96
C GLY A 422 -10.39 25.65 16.70
N GLN A 423 -9.97 26.02 17.92
CA GLN A 423 -9.21 25.12 18.79
C GLN A 423 -10.07 24.00 19.40
N HIS A 424 -11.40 24.05 19.26
CA HIS A 424 -12.35 23.08 19.81
C HIS A 424 -13.45 22.75 18.78
N THR A 425 -13.06 22.61 17.52
CA THR A 425 -14.00 22.45 16.42
C THR A 425 -14.83 21.18 16.53
N PHE A 426 -14.22 20.09 16.97
CA PHE A 426 -14.98 18.98 17.54
C PHE A 426 -14.65 18.86 19.01
N SER A 427 -15.67 18.85 19.86
CA SER A 427 -15.46 18.62 21.28
C SER A 427 -16.59 17.84 21.94
N GLY A 428 -16.28 17.08 22.98
CA GLY A 428 -17.26 16.25 23.68
C GLY A 428 -17.12 16.34 25.19
N ALA A 429 -18.25 16.23 25.89
CA ALA A 429 -18.24 16.04 27.34
C ALA A 429 -17.72 14.64 27.72
N THR A 430 -17.55 14.39 29.02
CA THR A 430 -17.14 13.07 29.51
C THR A 430 -18.18 12.01 29.13
N GLY A 431 -17.73 10.86 28.62
CA GLY A 431 -18.59 9.72 28.32
C GLY A 431 -19.27 9.74 26.94
N VAL A 432 -18.74 10.50 25.98
CA VAL A 432 -19.20 10.43 24.59
C VAL A 432 -18.85 9.07 23.99
N VAL A 433 -19.80 8.48 23.27
CA VAL A 433 -19.64 7.21 22.55
C VAL A 433 -19.77 7.48 21.05
N LEU A 434 -18.70 7.20 20.31
CA LEU A 434 -18.65 7.31 18.86
C LEU A 434 -18.52 5.92 18.26
N GLY A 435 -19.48 5.59 17.42
CA GLY A 435 -19.63 4.32 16.75
C GLY A 435 -20.32 3.24 17.58
N ARG A 436 -20.61 2.14 16.89
CA ARG A 436 -21.33 1.00 17.48
C ARG A 436 -20.35 0.02 18.10
N VAL A 437 -20.65 -0.40 19.33
CA VAL A 437 -20.03 -1.60 19.90
C VAL A 437 -20.72 -2.78 19.27
N GLU A 438 -20.04 -3.51 18.39
CA GLU A 438 -20.53 -4.80 17.96
C GLU A 438 -20.55 -5.74 19.18
N ASP A 439 -21.56 -6.61 19.29
CA ASP A 439 -21.72 -7.51 20.43
C ASP A 439 -20.49 -8.42 20.51
N VAL A 440 -19.53 -8.03 21.35
CA VAL A 440 -18.27 -8.75 21.53
C VAL A 440 -18.53 -9.93 22.47
N ASP A 441 -19.11 -11.00 21.94
CA ASP A 441 -19.33 -12.24 22.69
C ASP A 441 -18.01 -12.96 23.03
N ASP A 442 -16.88 -12.58 22.41
CA ASP A 442 -15.53 -13.10 22.71
C ASP A 442 -14.52 -11.96 22.92
N GLU A 443 -13.96 -11.83 24.14
CA GLU A 443 -12.94 -10.82 24.45
C GLU A 443 -11.71 -10.87 23.52
N ASN A 444 -11.47 -11.99 22.84
CA ASN A 444 -10.39 -12.14 21.86
C ASN A 444 -10.76 -11.72 20.43
N ASP A 445 -12.04 -11.49 20.14
CA ASP A 445 -12.56 -11.14 18.81
C ASP A 445 -13.21 -9.75 18.81
N ARG A 446 -12.55 -8.81 19.48
CA ARG A 446 -12.97 -7.39 19.54
C ARG A 446 -12.93 -6.68 18.20
N CYS A 447 -12.24 -7.25 17.23
CA CYS A 447 -12.21 -6.82 15.85
C CYS A 447 -12.89 -7.90 15.02
N ASP A 448 -14.20 -8.10 15.22
CA ASP A 448 -14.94 -9.22 14.61
C ASP A 448 -14.91 -9.13 13.07
N THR A 449 -13.92 -9.78 12.45
CA THR A 449 -13.81 -9.85 10.99
C THR A 449 -14.95 -10.66 10.40
N LYS A 450 -15.73 -11.38 11.21
CA LYS A 450 -16.79 -12.26 10.74
C LYS A 450 -17.89 -11.52 9.99
N LEU A 451 -18.17 -10.26 10.29
CA LEU A 451 -19.09 -9.45 9.49
C LEU A 451 -18.57 -9.21 8.06
N ILE A 452 -17.26 -9.07 7.90
CA ILE A 452 -16.60 -8.97 6.59
C ILE A 452 -16.56 -10.36 5.92
N ASP A 453 -16.16 -11.40 6.65
CA ASP A 453 -16.08 -12.77 6.13
C ASP A 453 -17.46 -13.31 5.67
N ASP A 454 -18.51 -13.05 6.44
CA ASP A 454 -19.89 -13.40 6.10
C ASP A 454 -20.38 -12.59 4.89
N TYR A 455 -20.02 -11.30 4.80
CA TYR A 455 -20.34 -10.46 3.63
C TYR A 455 -19.62 -10.92 2.36
N GLU A 456 -18.33 -11.26 2.46
CA GLU A 456 -17.55 -11.81 1.35
C GLU A 456 -18.11 -13.18 0.91
N ALA A 457 -18.52 -14.03 1.86
CA ALA A 457 -19.17 -15.29 1.56
C ALA A 457 -20.51 -15.09 0.84
N GLU A 458 -21.26 -14.05 1.20
CA GLU A 458 -22.53 -13.70 0.56
C GLU A 458 -22.33 -13.11 -0.85
N ILE A 459 -21.34 -12.22 -1.05
CA ILE A 459 -20.92 -11.75 -2.40
C ILE A 459 -20.47 -12.93 -3.27
N ALA A 460 -19.64 -13.82 -2.74
CA ALA A 460 -19.14 -14.99 -3.46
C ALA A 460 -20.27 -15.95 -3.88
N SER A 461 -21.40 -15.93 -3.17
CA SER A 461 -22.60 -16.71 -3.51
C SER A 461 -23.40 -16.15 -4.69
N GLY A 462 -23.07 -14.93 -5.16
CA GLY A 462 -23.71 -14.29 -6.31
C GLY A 462 -25.03 -13.58 -6.01
N THR A 463 -25.39 -13.42 -4.73
CA THR A 463 -26.51 -12.57 -4.30
C THR A 463 -26.07 -11.10 -4.34
N GLN A 464 -26.20 -10.49 -5.52
CA GLN A 464 -25.54 -9.24 -5.90
C GLN A 464 -26.08 -7.94 -5.25
N ASN A 465 -26.96 -8.01 -4.25
CA ASN A 465 -27.70 -6.85 -3.75
C ASN A 465 -27.62 -6.64 -2.23
N VAL A 466 -26.67 -7.26 -1.53
CA VAL A 466 -26.51 -6.99 -0.10
C VAL A 466 -25.66 -5.72 0.06
N PRO A 467 -26.22 -4.61 0.58
CA PRO A 467 -25.41 -3.45 0.90
C PRO A 467 -24.34 -3.85 1.93
N PRO A 468 -23.12 -3.29 1.86
CA PRO A 468 -22.08 -3.62 2.82
C PRO A 468 -22.60 -3.41 4.24
N PRO A 469 -22.27 -4.32 5.18
CA PRO A 469 -22.73 -4.19 6.55
C PRO A 469 -22.33 -2.82 7.09
N LEU A 470 -23.31 -2.14 7.66
CA LEU A 470 -23.09 -0.88 8.36
C LEU A 470 -22.23 -1.19 9.59
N THR A 471 -20.98 -0.74 9.56
CA THR A 471 -19.99 -0.97 10.62
C THR A 471 -20.24 -0.08 11.85
N GLY A 472 -21.24 0.81 11.79
CA GLY A 472 -21.48 1.81 12.82
C GLY A 472 -20.34 2.83 12.90
N SER A 473 -19.55 3.00 11.84
CA SER A 473 -18.37 3.87 11.85
C SER A 473 -18.73 5.36 11.98
N VAL A 474 -17.83 6.15 12.56
CA VAL A 474 -17.98 7.60 12.65
C VAL A 474 -16.77 8.27 12.03
N THR A 475 -16.99 9.26 11.16
CA THR A 475 -15.89 10.04 10.58
C THR A 475 -16.02 11.51 10.91
N LEU A 476 -14.95 12.09 11.47
CA LEU A 476 -14.85 13.49 11.85
C LEU A 476 -13.78 14.19 11.01
N ILE A 477 -14.16 15.23 10.27
CA ILE A 477 -13.24 15.97 9.39
C ILE A 477 -13.27 17.45 9.74
N SER A 478 -12.11 18.01 10.06
CA SER A 478 -12.02 19.41 10.49
C SER A 478 -10.76 20.10 9.98
N LEU A 479 -10.90 21.39 9.64
CA LEU A 479 -9.75 22.29 9.50
C LEU A 479 -9.22 22.83 10.84
N GLY A 480 -9.90 22.52 11.94
CA GLY A 480 -9.56 22.93 13.30
C GLY A 480 -9.04 21.77 14.12
N SER A 481 -9.04 21.98 15.44
CA SER A 481 -8.59 20.99 16.42
C SER A 481 -9.76 20.16 16.99
N VAL A 482 -9.45 18.96 17.45
CA VAL A 482 -10.41 18.02 18.05
C VAL A 482 -10.06 17.78 19.51
N ASN A 483 -11.03 17.90 20.42
CA ASN A 483 -10.80 17.74 21.86
C ASN A 483 -11.92 16.94 22.51
N PHE A 484 -11.65 15.70 22.87
CA PHE A 484 -12.58 14.93 23.67
C PHE A 484 -12.15 14.93 25.13
N ALA A 485 -13.11 15.20 26.02
CA ALA A 485 -12.93 15.01 27.45
C ALA A 485 -12.80 13.52 27.80
N SER A 486 -12.71 13.21 29.09
CA SER A 486 -12.50 11.85 29.58
C SER A 486 -13.56 10.84 29.13
N LYS A 487 -13.21 9.55 29.13
CA LYS A 487 -14.14 8.44 28.83
C LYS A 487 -14.77 8.52 27.43
N LEU A 488 -14.01 9.02 26.45
CA LEU A 488 -14.35 8.77 25.05
C LEU A 488 -14.26 7.26 24.80
N SER A 489 -15.34 6.68 24.28
CA SER A 489 -15.34 5.32 23.74
C SER A 489 -15.55 5.42 22.24
N ALA A 490 -14.63 4.83 21.47
CA ALA A 490 -14.59 4.95 20.02
C ALA A 490 -14.55 3.57 19.37
N TYR A 491 -15.42 3.34 18.39
CA TYR A 491 -15.55 2.08 17.66
C TYR A 491 -15.70 2.40 16.18
N GLY A 492 -14.74 2.00 15.34
CA GLY A 492 -14.76 2.39 13.92
C GLY A 492 -14.69 3.91 13.71
N LEU A 493 -13.90 4.61 14.53
CA LEU A 493 -13.81 6.07 14.50
C LEU A 493 -12.65 6.54 13.63
N GLU A 494 -12.91 7.45 12.71
CA GLU A 494 -11.90 8.16 11.94
C GLU A 494 -11.92 9.65 12.28
N ILE A 495 -10.77 10.21 12.65
CA ILE A 495 -10.58 11.64 12.89
C ILE A 495 -9.53 12.16 11.92
N ILE A 496 -9.88 13.17 11.14
CA ILE A 496 -8.99 13.90 10.24
C ILE A 496 -9.04 15.37 10.63
N ALA A 497 -7.98 15.85 11.28
CA ALA A 497 -7.89 17.22 11.78
C ALA A 497 -6.68 17.93 11.17
N ALA A 498 -6.87 19.10 10.58
CA ALA A 498 -5.74 19.90 10.08
C ALA A 498 -4.83 20.42 11.21
N GLU A 499 -5.38 20.55 12.43
CA GLU A 499 -4.65 21.03 13.60
C GLU A 499 -4.44 19.89 14.62
N ASN A 500 -4.51 20.20 15.91
CA ASN A 500 -4.19 19.25 16.98
C ASN A 500 -5.38 18.34 17.33
N VAL A 501 -5.09 17.13 17.80
CA VAL A 501 -6.08 16.25 18.41
C VAL A 501 -5.70 16.00 19.87
N HIS A 502 -6.63 16.23 20.79
CA HIS A 502 -6.46 15.95 22.21
C HIS A 502 -7.50 14.95 22.71
N LEU A 503 -7.03 13.80 23.19
CA LEU A 503 -7.85 12.75 23.77
C LEU A 503 -7.56 12.71 25.28
N ALA A 504 -8.51 13.20 26.07
CA ALA A 504 -8.44 13.13 27.51
C ALA A 504 -9.09 11.84 28.05
N SER A 505 -8.68 11.42 29.24
CA SER A 505 -9.21 10.28 29.97
C SER A 505 -9.07 10.53 31.48
N GLU A 506 -9.90 9.85 32.26
CA GLU A 506 -9.95 9.97 33.72
C GLU A 506 -9.08 8.87 34.34
N ALA A 507 -8.29 9.20 35.36
CA ALA A 507 -7.27 8.31 35.94
C ALA A 507 -7.78 7.01 36.60
N GLN A 508 -9.08 6.70 36.51
CA GLN A 508 -9.69 5.49 37.08
C GLN A 508 -10.56 4.71 36.10
N GLU A 509 -10.81 5.25 34.90
CA GLU A 509 -11.68 4.61 33.91
C GLU A 509 -11.05 4.78 32.54
N ALA A 510 -10.58 3.66 31.99
CA ALA A 510 -9.89 3.67 30.72
C ALA A 510 -10.83 4.01 29.56
N SER A 511 -10.33 4.82 28.64
CA SER A 511 -11.00 5.11 27.37
C SER A 511 -10.65 4.03 26.34
N THR A 512 -11.66 3.37 25.77
CA THR A 512 -11.46 2.28 24.81
C THR A 512 -11.66 2.76 23.38
N HIS A 513 -10.71 2.42 22.51
CA HIS A 513 -10.71 2.74 21.08
C HIS A 513 -10.49 1.45 20.31
N ILE A 514 -11.42 1.07 19.44
CA ILE A 514 -11.36 -0.14 18.61
C ILE A 514 -11.54 0.29 17.16
N GLY A 515 -10.63 -0.10 16.27
CA GLY A 515 -10.65 0.34 14.88
C GLY A 515 -10.72 1.87 14.80
N THR A 516 -9.78 2.55 15.47
CA THR A 516 -9.76 4.01 15.54
C THR A 516 -8.55 4.56 14.83
N SER A 517 -8.77 5.43 13.85
CA SER A 517 -7.74 6.14 13.12
C SER A 517 -7.82 7.63 13.41
N VAL A 518 -6.70 8.22 13.81
CA VAL A 518 -6.58 9.65 14.12
C VAL A 518 -5.42 10.21 13.32
N SER A 519 -5.74 11.05 12.35
CA SER A 519 -4.79 11.82 11.55
C SER A 519 -4.85 13.30 11.94
N ALA A 520 -3.70 13.87 12.32
CA ALA A 520 -3.58 15.27 12.75
C ALA A 520 -2.44 15.99 12.03
N GLY A 521 -2.69 17.20 11.56
CA GLY A 521 -1.66 18.07 10.98
C GLY A 521 -0.80 18.73 12.04
N GLY A 522 -1.35 18.90 13.24
CA GLY A 522 -0.63 19.31 14.44
C GLY A 522 -0.17 18.12 15.27
N ASP A 523 -0.15 18.32 16.59
CA ASP A 523 0.16 17.29 17.57
C ASP A 523 -1.05 16.42 17.90
N ILE A 524 -0.79 15.15 18.24
CA ILE A 524 -1.78 14.29 18.92
C ILE A 524 -1.37 14.15 20.38
N GLY A 525 -2.21 14.62 21.30
CA GLY A 525 -2.01 14.47 22.74
C GLY A 525 -2.98 13.47 23.33
N VAL A 526 -2.48 12.36 23.87
CA VAL A 526 -3.27 11.36 24.59
C VAL A 526 -2.90 11.38 26.06
N THR A 527 -3.90 11.52 26.92
CA THR A 527 -3.68 11.58 28.38
C THR A 527 -3.53 10.18 28.98
N HIS A 528 -4.19 9.83 30.08
CA HIS A 528 -3.87 8.66 30.91
C HIS A 528 -4.84 7.51 30.59
N ASP A 529 -4.39 6.26 30.64
CA ASP A 529 -5.25 5.07 30.55
C ASP A 529 -6.18 5.01 29.31
N HIS A 530 -5.65 5.12 28.08
CA HIS A 530 -6.41 4.73 26.88
C HIS A 530 -5.95 3.36 26.38
N VAL A 531 -6.89 2.58 25.87
CA VAL A 531 -6.64 1.27 25.25
C VAL A 531 -7.03 1.37 23.78
N PHE A 532 -6.05 1.20 22.89
CA PHE A 532 -6.22 1.24 21.44
C PHE A 532 -6.05 -0.17 20.86
N TRP A 533 -7.09 -0.64 20.17
CA TRP A 533 -7.10 -1.91 19.44
C TRP A 533 -7.07 -1.63 17.94
N GLY A 534 -6.00 -2.08 17.28
CA GLY A 534 -5.95 -2.11 15.82
C GLY A 534 -6.80 -3.26 15.29
N CYS A 535 -7.61 -2.97 14.28
CA CYS A 535 -8.47 -3.91 13.59
C CYS A 535 -8.09 -3.90 12.10
N VAL A 536 -7.16 -4.78 11.72
CA VAL A 536 -6.69 -4.87 10.34
C VAL A 536 -7.88 -5.08 9.41
N GLY A 537 -8.14 -4.10 8.54
CA GLY A 537 -9.21 -4.17 7.54
C GLY A 537 -10.61 -3.73 8.00
N GLN A 538 -10.83 -3.37 9.27
CA GLN A 538 -12.18 -3.01 9.75
C GLN A 538 -12.52 -1.53 9.63
N THR A 539 -11.57 -0.61 9.81
CA THR A 539 -11.77 0.76 9.36
C THR A 539 -11.61 0.76 7.84
N VAL A 540 -12.66 0.34 7.14
CA VAL A 540 -12.92 0.85 5.81
C VAL A 540 -13.19 2.34 6.00
N SER A 541 -12.10 3.12 6.00
CA SER A 541 -12.22 4.57 5.89
C SER A 541 -13.19 4.81 4.76
N VAL A 542 -14.21 5.63 5.03
CA VAL A 542 -15.19 6.02 4.01
C VAL A 542 -14.46 6.72 2.85
N PHE A 543 -13.24 7.22 3.10
CA PHE A 543 -12.32 7.78 2.13
C PHE A 543 -11.37 6.72 1.55
N ASP A 544 -11.04 6.85 0.27
CA ASP A 544 -10.01 6.02 -0.38
C ASP A 544 -8.71 6.06 0.46
N PRO A 545 -8.35 4.95 1.14
CA PRO A 545 -7.64 4.96 2.42
C PRO A 545 -6.13 5.07 2.27
N ILE A 546 -5.59 5.39 1.09
CA ILE A 546 -4.15 5.27 0.93
C ILE A 546 -3.40 6.30 1.80
N MET A 547 -3.99 7.48 2.09
CA MET A 547 -3.30 8.52 2.88
C MET A 547 -4.22 9.56 3.54
N ALA A 548 -5.10 9.19 4.48
CA ALA A 548 -5.85 10.20 5.27
C ALA A 548 -4.88 11.18 5.98
N TRP A 549 -3.73 10.68 6.40
CA TRP A 549 -2.62 11.50 6.92
C TRP A 549 -1.99 12.45 5.89
N ALA A 550 -2.10 12.20 4.58
CA ALA A 550 -1.63 13.16 3.57
C ALA A 550 -2.57 14.36 3.43
N LEU A 551 -3.81 14.27 3.95
CA LEU A 551 -4.78 15.37 3.91
C LEU A 551 -4.45 16.47 4.92
N VAL A 552 -3.79 16.11 6.02
CA VAL A 552 -3.57 17.00 7.15
C VAL A 552 -2.26 17.79 7.07
N ARG A 553 -1.49 17.66 5.99
CA ARG A 553 -0.18 18.30 5.85
C ARG A 553 -0.22 19.73 5.31
#